data_AF-A0A940M312-F1
#
_entry.id   AF-A0A940M312-F1
#
_cell.length_a   1.000
_cell.length_b   1.000
_cell.length_c   1.000
_cell.angle_alpha   90.00
_cell.angle_beta   90.00
_cell.angle_gamma   90.00
#
_symmetry.space_group_name_H-M   'P 1'
#
loop_
_entity.id
_entity.type
_entity.pdbx_description
1 polymer ?
#
loop_
_entity_poly.entity_id
_entity_poly.type
_entity_poly.pdbx_seq_one_letter_code
_entity_poly.pdbx_strand_id
1 'polypeptide(L)'
;MHPDQQRYAKFTGKARLDKSINSLLGIIEGIAIDGHINELEISYLGTWLSEHRELKDLHPFNELVPRVAAAMADGVLDEEEREDILW
;
A
#
# COMPACT_ATOMS: atom_id res chain seq x y z
N MET A 1 -14.43 -24.00 29.51
CA MET A 1 -14.35 -22.86 28.56
C MET A 1 -13.51 -23.31 27.38
N HIS A 2 -14.04 -23.23 26.16
CA HIS A 2 -13.34 -23.68 24.94
C HIS A 2 -12.18 -22.72 24.58
N PRO A 3 -10.95 -23.22 24.33
CA PRO A 3 -9.78 -22.42 24.00
C PRO A 3 -9.68 -21.99 22.52
N ASP A 4 -10.78 -21.98 21.77
CA ASP A 4 -10.76 -21.84 20.30
C ASP A 4 -10.79 -20.39 19.79
N GLN A 5 -11.08 -19.41 20.66
CA GLN A 5 -11.23 -18.01 20.23
C GLN A 5 -9.92 -17.29 19.92
N GLN A 6 -8.75 -17.85 20.28
CA GLN A 6 -7.45 -17.21 20.03
C GLN A 6 -6.83 -17.51 18.66
N ARG A 7 -7.37 -18.47 17.88
CA ARG A 7 -6.86 -18.82 16.54
C ARG A 7 -7.55 -18.07 15.40
N TYR A 8 -8.79 -17.60 15.57
CA TYR A 8 -9.52 -16.91 14.50
C TYR A 8 -9.07 -15.45 14.26
N ALA A 9 -8.50 -14.79 15.28
CA ALA A 9 -7.93 -13.44 15.11
C ALA A 9 -6.68 -13.44 14.19
N LYS A 10 -5.91 -14.55 14.16
CA LYS A 10 -4.71 -14.69 13.33
C LYS A 10 -5.00 -14.90 11.84
N PHE A 11 -6.15 -15.46 11.47
CA PHE A 11 -6.52 -15.67 10.07
C PHE A 11 -7.16 -14.44 9.42
N THR A 12 -7.93 -13.66 10.18
CA THR A 12 -8.57 -12.45 9.63
C THR A 12 -7.60 -11.28 9.47
N GLY A 13 -6.56 -11.19 10.30
CA GLY A 13 -5.52 -10.17 10.16
C GLY A 13 -4.73 -10.31 8.86
N LYS A 14 -4.31 -11.54 8.53
CA LYS A 14 -3.57 -11.81 7.29
C LYS A 14 -4.40 -11.52 6.04
N ALA A 15 -5.65 -11.99 5.99
CA ALA A 15 -6.53 -11.74 4.83
C ALA A 15 -6.86 -10.24 4.63
N ARG A 16 -7.01 -9.48 5.73
CA ARG A 16 -7.16 -8.02 5.66
C ARG A 16 -5.89 -7.34 5.14
N LEU A 17 -4.73 -7.76 5.66
CA LEU A 17 -3.43 -7.25 5.23
C LEU A 17 -3.21 -7.52 3.74
N ASP A 18 -3.38 -8.77 3.30
CA ASP A 18 -3.23 -9.17 1.90
C ASP A 18 -4.18 -8.38 0.98
N LYS A 19 -5.42 -8.14 1.42
CA LYS A 19 -6.38 -7.31 0.68
C LYS A 19 -5.92 -5.86 0.57
N SER A 20 -5.43 -5.27 1.65
CA SER A 20 -4.92 -3.90 1.65
C SER A 20 -3.67 -3.78 0.79
N ILE A 21 -2.77 -4.78 0.79
CA ILE A 21 -1.59 -4.81 -0.09
C ILE A 21 -2.02 -4.80 -1.54
N ASN A 22 -2.90 -5.73 -1.94
CA ASN A 22 -3.39 -5.80 -3.31
C ASN A 22 -4.12 -4.51 -3.74
N SER A 23 -4.79 -3.85 -2.80
CA SER A 23 -5.45 -2.56 -3.07
C SER A 23 -4.43 -1.45 -3.30
N LEU A 24 -3.38 -1.37 -2.47
CA LEU A 24 -2.29 -0.41 -2.64
C LEU A 24 -1.57 -0.64 -3.98
N LEU A 25 -1.22 -1.90 -4.29
CA LEU A 25 -0.59 -2.27 -5.56
C LEU A 25 -1.46 -1.87 -6.76
N GLY A 26 -2.76 -2.14 -6.72
CA GLY A 26 -3.68 -1.74 -7.79
C GLY A 26 -3.82 -0.22 -7.96
N ILE A 27 -3.74 0.55 -6.87
CA ILE A 27 -3.71 2.02 -6.94
C ILE A 27 -2.43 2.48 -7.63
N ILE A 28 -1.28 1.91 -7.25
CA ILE A 28 0.03 2.26 -7.81
C ILE A 28 0.12 1.87 -9.28
N GLU A 29 -0.30 0.64 -9.63
CA GLU A 29 -0.39 0.20 -11.02
C GLU A 29 -1.30 1.12 -11.84
N GLY A 30 -2.43 1.55 -11.27
CA GLY A 30 -3.33 2.50 -11.90
C GLY A 30 -2.66 3.84 -12.23
N ILE A 31 -1.90 4.38 -11.28
CA ILE A 31 -1.14 5.63 -11.45
C ILE A 31 0.04 5.43 -12.41
N ALA A 32 0.66 4.25 -12.42
CA ALA A 32 1.81 3.94 -13.29
C ALA A 32 1.44 3.85 -14.78
N ILE A 33 0.15 3.71 -15.14
CA ILE A 33 -0.28 3.47 -16.53
C ILE A 33 0.04 4.66 -17.45
N ASP A 34 -0.12 5.89 -16.97
CA ASP A 34 0.16 7.10 -17.76
C ASP A 34 1.56 7.68 -17.52
N GLY A 35 2.30 7.10 -16.55
CA GLY A 35 3.65 7.50 -16.17
C GLY A 35 3.74 8.90 -15.55
N HIS A 36 2.61 9.55 -15.24
CA HIS A 36 2.57 10.91 -14.73
C HIS A 36 1.66 10.98 -13.51
N ILE A 37 2.26 11.27 -12.36
CA ILE A 37 1.50 11.39 -11.12
C ILE A 37 0.88 12.78 -11.08
N ASN A 38 -0.45 12.85 -11.01
CA ASN A 38 -1.17 14.11 -10.88
C ASN A 38 -1.53 14.43 -9.41
N GLU A 39 -1.87 15.69 -9.13
CA GLU A 39 -2.21 16.15 -7.77
C GLU A 39 -3.42 15.40 -7.18
N LEU A 40 -4.34 14.93 -8.01
CA LEU A 40 -5.52 14.17 -7.56
C LEU A 40 -5.10 12.79 -7.05
N GLU A 41 -4.16 12.13 -7.72
CA GLU A 41 -3.61 10.83 -7.33
C GLU A 41 -2.77 10.93 -6.06
N ILE A 42 -1.95 11.98 -5.94
CA ILE A 42 -1.19 12.27 -4.71
C ILE A 42 -2.16 12.47 -3.55
N SER A 43 -3.21 13.28 -3.75
CA SER A 43 -4.23 13.51 -2.71
C SER A 43 -5.01 12.25 -2.36
N TYR A 44 -5.35 11.43 -3.36
CA TYR A 44 -6.07 10.18 -3.17
C TYR A 44 -5.22 9.18 -2.39
N LEU A 45 -3.98 8.96 -2.80
CA LEU A 45 -3.05 8.07 -2.12
C LEU A 45 -2.74 8.57 -0.70
N GLY A 46 -2.50 9.87 -0.52
CA GLY A 46 -2.27 10.46 0.80
C GLY A 46 -3.46 10.24 1.75
N THR A 47 -4.69 10.33 1.23
CA THR A 47 -5.91 10.00 1.99
C THR A 47 -5.95 8.51 2.32
N TRP A 48 -5.71 7.64 1.35
CA TRP A 48 -5.69 6.19 1.52
C TRP A 48 -4.66 5.74 2.57
N LEU A 49 -3.43 6.28 2.51
CA LEU A 49 -2.37 6.02 3.48
C LEU A 49 -2.71 6.54 4.88
N SER A 50 -3.43 7.65 4.98
CA SER A 50 -3.89 8.20 6.26
C SER A 50 -4.96 7.31 6.89
N GLU A 51 -5.90 6.78 6.09
CA GLU A 51 -6.90 5.81 6.52
C GLU A 51 -6.27 4.48 6.94
N HIS A 52 -5.19 4.07 6.27
CA HIS A 52 -4.49 2.82 6.53
C HIS A 52 -3.19 3.02 7.34
N ARG A 53 -3.10 4.09 8.15
CA ARG A 53 -1.88 4.40 8.93
C ARG A 53 -1.48 3.27 9.88
N GLU A 54 -2.42 2.44 10.30
CA GLU A 54 -2.17 1.28 11.17
C GLU A 54 -1.42 0.16 10.46
N LEU A 55 -1.50 0.12 9.13
CA LEU A 55 -0.79 -0.85 8.29
C LEU A 55 0.60 -0.35 7.91
N LYS A 56 0.83 0.97 7.89
CA LYS A 56 2.12 1.56 7.49
C LYS A 56 3.31 1.04 8.30
N ASP A 57 3.10 0.63 9.55
CA ASP A 57 4.17 0.17 10.44
C ASP A 57 4.34 -1.37 10.39
N LEU A 58 3.52 -2.06 9.58
CA LEU A 58 3.58 -3.51 9.38
C LEU A 58 4.37 -3.84 8.12
N HIS A 59 5.15 -4.92 8.14
CA HIS A 59 5.77 -5.46 6.94
C HIS A 59 4.70 -6.11 6.02
N PRO A 60 4.73 -5.90 4.69
CA PRO A 60 5.71 -5.13 3.90
C PRO A 60 5.38 -3.63 3.70
N PHE A 61 4.28 -3.13 4.25
CA PHE A 61 3.85 -1.73 4.09
C PHE A 61 4.88 -0.71 4.61
N ASN A 62 5.60 -1.01 5.67
CA ASN A 62 6.64 -0.13 6.22
C ASN A 62 7.78 0.16 5.25
N GLU A 63 8.01 -0.71 4.27
CA GLU A 63 9.02 -0.51 3.22
C GLU A 63 8.39 0.02 1.93
N LEU A 64 7.17 -0.43 1.60
CA LEU A 64 6.45 0.01 0.41
C LEU A 64 5.96 1.47 0.52
N VAL A 65 5.33 1.85 1.63
CA VAL A 65 4.70 3.16 1.80
C VAL A 65 5.69 4.31 1.62
N PRO A 66 6.91 4.29 2.21
CA PRO A 66 7.88 5.35 1.99
C PRO A 66 8.38 5.45 0.54
N ARG A 67 8.57 4.32 -0.16
CA ARG A 67 9.00 4.30 -1.57
C ARG A 67 7.94 4.92 -2.47
N VAL A 68 6.69 4.51 -2.29
CA VAL A 68 5.56 5.07 -3.03
C VAL A 68 5.40 6.55 -2.72
N ALA A 69 5.49 6.95 -1.45
CA ALA A 69 5.41 8.36 -1.07
C ALA A 69 6.55 9.20 -1.67
N ALA A 70 7.75 8.63 -1.86
CA ALA A 70 8.86 9.30 -2.50
C ALA A 70 8.60 9.53 -3.99
N ALA A 71 8.19 8.49 -4.73
CA ALA A 71 7.82 8.61 -6.15
C ALA A 71 6.69 9.65 -6.34
N MET A 72 5.69 9.63 -5.45
CA MET A 72 4.58 10.59 -5.47
C MET A 72 5.01 12.01 -5.17
N ALA A 73 6.06 12.21 -4.37
CA ALA A 73 6.62 13.52 -4.12
C ALA A 73 7.45 14.05 -5.29
N ASP A 74 8.06 13.17 -6.09
CA ASP A 74 8.77 13.53 -7.33
C ASP A 74 7.79 13.84 -8.47
N GLY A 75 6.56 13.32 -8.40
CA GLY A 75 5.51 13.56 -9.39
C GLY A 75 5.66 12.72 -10.66
N VAL A 76 6.63 11.81 -10.68
CA VAL A 76 6.88 10.84 -11.74
C VAL A 76 7.08 9.49 -11.05
N LEU A 77 6.47 8.45 -11.62
CA LEU A 77 6.77 7.07 -11.23
C LEU A 77 7.49 6.42 -12.39
N ASP A 78 8.81 6.25 -12.26
CA ASP A 78 9.59 5.63 -13.33
C ASP A 78 9.50 4.09 -13.30
N GLU A 79 10.04 3.44 -14.35
CA GLU A 79 10.02 1.98 -14.47
C GLU A 79 10.83 1.31 -13.35
N GLU A 80 11.93 1.92 -12.92
CA GLU A 80 12.85 1.37 -11.92
C GLU A 80 12.18 1.41 -10.54
N GLU A 81 11.56 2.53 -10.18
CA GLU A 81 10.71 2.69 -8.99
C GLU A 81 9.51 1.76 -9.01
N ARG A 82 8.89 1.55 -10.17
CA ARG A 82 7.78 0.60 -10.32
C ARG A 82 8.25 -0.82 -10.01
N GLU A 83 9.37 -1.25 -10.59
CA GLU A 83 9.95 -2.57 -10.29
C GLU A 83 10.32 -2.68 -8.80
N ASP A 84 10.87 -1.62 -8.20
CA ASP A 84 11.26 -1.59 -6.79
C ASP A 84 10.06 -1.64 -5.82
N ILE A 85 8.88 -1.22 -6.26
CA ILE A 85 7.63 -1.27 -5.49
C ILE A 85 6.90 -2.61 -5.71
N LEU A 86 6.99 -3.20 -6.90
CA LEU A 86 6.36 -4.47 -7.26
C LEU A 86 7.20 -5.71 -6.89
N TRP A 87 8.40 -5.50 -6.34
CA TRP A 87 9.44 -6.51 -6.12
C TRP A 87 9.05 -7.68 -5.19
#